data_AF-T2IVV8-F1
#
_entry.id   AF-T2IVV8-F1
#
_cell.length_a   1.000
_cell.length_b   1.000
_cell.length_c   1.000
_cell.angle_alpha   90.00
_cell.angle_beta   90.00
_cell.angle_gamma   90.00
#
_symmetry.space_group_name_H-M   'P 1'
#
loop_
_entity.id
_entity.type
_entity.pdbx_description
1 polymer ?
#
loop_
_entity_poly.entity_id
_entity_poly.type
_entity_poly.pdbx_seq_one_letter_code
_entity_poly.pdbx_strand_id
1 'polypeptide(L)'
;MQEFAKSFSSTMFHRIRPAINFTGPPLDEYPNIAKKTIMFFNEGKSCYEFQLTDNDLENLKKGYEKKAQEKHLIRDYLKDIRSLWEERTDYISGIVKNVPKPTEVWFIFSYPEAEDIVARFAKQTPDIINEMWNADYKSLFVYISDNNQRKADWKPQRLTLALSRRMLTTKIMYLPTNALVSCIAAYAKDAEIPIPKEDLLNRDKYNILQHWCIKSNAKKTLSTTPLYLQLSGVSITGGKRKSGRVEKGLKNATPAFEKINKDISDKKISDQKFNKAVCLALQDVFNNSEHNLDFVAEKPHPHLTNIRPDILVDTNDKLVCLEFCYTNNKTPGNMADYVLRKLNQYMKQLEDNFEIPKDLLS
;
A
#
# COMPACT_ATOMS: atom_id res chain seq x y z
N MET A 1 -21.30 26.92 -37.73
CA MET A 1 -19.88 27.08 -38.19
C MET A 1 -19.52 26.12 -39.33
N GLN A 2 -19.94 24.85 -39.30
CA GLN A 2 -19.70 23.88 -40.41
C GLN A 2 -20.35 24.27 -41.75
N GLU A 3 -21.56 24.84 -41.78
CA GLU A 3 -22.18 25.30 -43.03
C GLU A 3 -21.43 26.49 -43.64
N PHE A 4 -20.94 27.40 -42.79
CA PHE A 4 -20.13 28.54 -43.22
C PHE A 4 -18.75 28.10 -43.73
N ALA A 5 -18.13 27.08 -43.11
CA ALA A 5 -16.89 26.49 -43.62
C ALA A 5 -17.10 25.71 -44.94
N LYS A 6 -18.26 25.08 -45.15
CA LYS A 6 -18.61 24.42 -46.42
C LYS A 6 -18.80 25.44 -47.55
N SER A 7 -19.39 26.61 -47.27
CA SER A 7 -19.57 27.65 -48.29
C SER A 7 -18.22 28.23 -48.77
N PHE A 8 -17.23 28.38 -47.88
CA PHE A 8 -15.86 28.79 -48.24
C PHE A 8 -14.99 27.65 -48.81
N SER A 9 -15.17 26.42 -48.34
CA SER A 9 -14.43 25.25 -48.85
C SER A 9 -14.77 24.93 -50.31
N SER A 10 -16.04 25.11 -50.69
CA SER A 10 -16.50 24.91 -52.07
C SER A 10 -16.04 25.99 -53.06
N THR A 11 -15.46 27.10 -52.57
CA THR A 11 -14.85 28.16 -53.39
C THR A 11 -13.33 28.03 -53.50
N MET A 12 -12.63 27.40 -52.55
CA MET A 12 -11.15 27.26 -52.57
C MET A 12 -10.61 25.84 -52.78
N PHE A 13 -11.39 24.78 -52.58
CA PHE A 13 -10.92 23.39 -52.73
C PHE A 13 -11.71 22.63 -53.81
N HIS A 14 -10.98 21.90 -54.67
CA HIS A 14 -11.55 21.13 -55.77
C HIS A 14 -12.57 20.10 -55.26
N ARG A 15 -13.78 20.07 -55.83
CA ARG A 15 -14.93 19.20 -55.45
C ARG A 15 -14.65 17.69 -55.39
N ILE A 16 -13.51 17.25 -55.91
CA ILE A 16 -13.12 15.83 -56.03
C ILE A 16 -12.33 15.36 -54.80
N ARG A 17 -11.87 16.26 -53.91
CA ARG A 17 -11.13 15.84 -52.71
C ARG A 17 -12.08 15.48 -51.56
N PRO A 18 -11.97 14.28 -50.97
CA PRO A 18 -12.79 13.89 -49.84
C PRO A 18 -12.53 14.84 -48.67
N ALA A 19 -13.60 15.46 -48.17
CA ALA A 19 -13.56 16.24 -46.95
C ALA A 19 -13.54 15.28 -45.75
N ILE A 20 -12.45 15.31 -44.97
CA ILE A 20 -12.39 14.59 -43.70
C ILE A 20 -13.01 15.49 -42.64
N ASN A 21 -14.19 15.11 -42.13
CA ASN A 21 -14.76 15.75 -40.95
C ASN A 21 -14.04 15.22 -39.72
N PHE A 22 -13.04 15.98 -39.24
CA PHE A 22 -12.42 15.67 -37.96
C PHE A 22 -13.37 16.07 -36.82
N THR A 23 -14.07 15.09 -36.25
CA THR A 23 -14.99 15.28 -35.11
C THR A 23 -14.29 15.09 -33.76
N GLY A 24 -12.97 14.88 -33.77
CA GLY A 24 -12.24 14.43 -32.59
C GLY A 24 -12.60 13.00 -32.19
N PRO A 25 -12.07 12.51 -31.06
CA PRO A 25 -12.43 11.21 -30.52
C PRO A 25 -13.90 11.19 -30.09
N PRO A 26 -14.57 10.02 -30.13
CA PRO A 26 -15.93 9.88 -29.60
C PRO A 26 -15.94 10.13 -28.09
N LEU A 27 -17.06 10.65 -27.56
CA LEU A 27 -17.21 11.00 -26.15
C LEU A 27 -16.98 9.81 -25.20
N ASP A 28 -17.33 8.60 -25.64
CA ASP A 28 -17.09 7.35 -24.90
C ASP A 28 -15.60 7.07 -24.62
N GLU A 29 -14.70 7.60 -25.45
CA GLU A 29 -13.25 7.44 -25.26
C GLU A 29 -12.65 8.47 -24.30
N TYR A 30 -13.40 9.49 -23.89
CA TYR A 30 -12.86 10.60 -23.08
C TYR A 30 -12.29 10.12 -21.74
N PRO A 31 -12.98 9.26 -20.95
CA PRO A 31 -12.41 8.70 -19.73
C PRO A 31 -11.09 7.94 -19.97
N ASN A 32 -11.02 7.16 -21.05
CA ASN A 32 -9.83 6.37 -21.40
C ASN A 32 -8.66 7.26 -21.80
N ILE A 33 -8.92 8.28 -22.63
CA ILE A 33 -7.94 9.29 -23.03
C ILE A 33 -7.41 10.03 -21.80
N ALA A 34 -8.29 10.45 -20.89
CA ALA A 34 -7.89 11.10 -19.65
C ALA A 34 -6.97 10.23 -18.79
N LYS A 35 -7.34 8.97 -18.54
CA LYS A 35 -6.50 8.02 -17.78
C LYS A 35 -5.12 7.86 -18.40
N LYS A 36 -5.06 7.65 -19.72
CA LYS A 36 -3.80 7.51 -20.47
C LYS A 36 -2.98 8.79 -20.45
N THR A 37 -3.63 9.95 -20.54
CA THR A 37 -3.00 11.26 -20.48
C THR A 37 -2.35 11.48 -19.11
N ILE A 38 -3.09 11.23 -18.01
CA ILE A 38 -2.54 11.31 -16.65
C ILE A 38 -1.35 10.36 -16.51
N MET A 39 -1.50 9.11 -16.92
CA MET A 39 -0.44 8.12 -16.83
C MET A 39 0.81 8.51 -17.64
N PHE A 40 0.64 9.02 -18.86
CA PHE A 40 1.74 9.42 -19.73
C PHE A 40 2.52 10.61 -19.17
N PHE A 41 1.83 11.64 -18.69
CA PHE A 41 2.46 12.86 -18.18
C PHE A 41 2.94 12.76 -16.73
N ASN A 42 2.67 11.66 -16.03
CA ASN A 42 3.04 11.48 -14.62
C ASN A 42 3.79 10.17 -14.37
N GLU A 43 4.74 9.82 -15.23
CA GLU A 43 5.68 8.69 -15.02
C GLU A 43 4.97 7.34 -14.77
N GLY A 44 3.82 7.11 -15.42
CA GLY A 44 3.06 5.88 -15.27
C GLY A 44 2.06 5.90 -14.10
N LYS A 45 1.94 6.99 -13.35
CA LYS A 45 1.01 7.11 -12.22
C LYS A 45 -0.44 7.07 -12.67
N SER A 46 -1.24 6.27 -11.99
CA SER A 46 -2.66 6.13 -12.28
C SER A 46 -3.46 7.33 -11.76
N CYS A 47 -4.64 7.57 -12.33
CA CYS A 47 -5.53 8.66 -11.88
C CYS A 47 -5.93 8.55 -10.40
N TYR A 48 -6.02 7.33 -9.85
CA TYR A 48 -6.36 7.09 -8.44
C TYR A 48 -5.34 7.70 -7.46
N GLU A 49 -4.08 7.85 -7.89
CA GLU A 49 -3.03 8.49 -7.08
C GLU A 49 -3.24 10.00 -6.94
N PHE A 50 -4.04 10.57 -7.84
CA PHE A 50 -4.44 11.97 -7.85
C PHE A 50 -5.84 12.16 -7.27
N GLN A 51 -6.37 11.22 -6.48
CA GLN A 51 -7.73 11.32 -5.91
C GLN A 51 -8.84 11.42 -6.98
N LEU A 52 -8.60 10.83 -8.16
CA LEU A 52 -9.56 10.72 -9.24
C LEU A 52 -9.97 9.26 -9.43
N THR A 53 -11.27 9.01 -9.50
CA THR A 53 -11.87 7.68 -9.62
C THR A 53 -12.56 7.49 -10.96
N ASP A 54 -12.88 6.25 -11.31
CA ASP A 54 -13.62 5.96 -12.54
C ASP A 54 -14.99 6.64 -12.57
N ASN A 55 -15.64 6.74 -11.40
CA ASN A 55 -16.92 7.43 -11.26
C ASN A 55 -16.80 8.93 -11.57
N ASP A 56 -15.69 9.56 -11.19
CA ASP A 56 -15.48 11.00 -11.47
C ASP A 56 -15.41 11.26 -12.97
N LEU A 57 -14.63 10.43 -13.67
CA LEU A 57 -14.47 10.53 -15.12
C LEU A 57 -15.81 10.25 -15.82
N GLU A 58 -16.55 9.22 -15.37
CA GLU A 58 -17.85 8.88 -15.97
C GLU A 58 -18.93 9.92 -15.66
N ASN A 59 -18.94 10.51 -14.47
CA ASN A 59 -19.87 11.58 -14.10
C ASN A 59 -19.61 12.86 -14.91
N LEU A 60 -18.33 13.22 -15.10
CA LEU A 60 -17.97 14.31 -16.01
C LEU A 60 -18.44 14.00 -17.44
N LYS A 61 -18.26 12.76 -17.92
CA LYS A 61 -18.69 12.35 -19.26
C LYS A 61 -20.21 12.51 -19.43
N LYS A 62 -21.01 12.03 -18.47
CA LYS A 62 -22.47 12.22 -18.45
C LYS A 62 -22.88 13.70 -18.44
N GLY A 63 -22.08 14.56 -17.81
CA GLY A 63 -22.25 16.01 -17.87
C GLY A 63 -22.05 16.56 -19.28
N TYR A 64 -21.12 16.00 -20.06
CA TYR A 64 -20.89 16.36 -21.46
C TYR A 64 -21.95 15.80 -22.41
N GLU A 65 -22.50 14.62 -22.17
CA GLU A 65 -23.60 14.03 -22.95
C GLU A 65 -24.83 14.96 -23.00
N LYS A 66 -25.05 15.76 -21.96
CA LYS A 66 -26.14 16.74 -21.86
C LYS A 66 -25.85 18.06 -22.60
N LYS A 67 -24.61 18.29 -23.02
CA LYS A 67 -24.20 19.50 -23.76
C LYS A 67 -24.42 19.32 -25.27
N ALA A 68 -24.61 20.43 -25.98
CA ALA A 68 -24.62 20.42 -27.45
C ALA A 68 -23.32 19.83 -28.01
N GLN A 69 -23.41 19.12 -29.15
CA GLN A 69 -22.30 18.37 -29.75
C GLN A 69 -21.06 19.23 -30.03
N GLU A 70 -21.25 20.51 -30.39
CA GLU A 70 -20.16 21.47 -30.58
C GLU A 70 -19.34 21.77 -29.32
N LYS A 71 -19.87 21.44 -28.13
CA LYS A 71 -19.18 21.58 -26.84
C LYS A 71 -18.50 20.29 -26.40
N HIS A 72 -18.54 19.23 -27.20
CA HIS A 72 -17.85 17.97 -26.93
C HIS A 72 -16.38 18.11 -27.34
N LEU A 73 -15.62 18.84 -26.53
CA LEU A 73 -14.19 19.06 -26.75
C LEU A 73 -13.38 18.33 -25.68
N ILE A 74 -12.54 17.38 -26.11
CA ILE A 74 -11.65 16.62 -25.21
C ILE A 74 -10.75 17.53 -24.36
N ARG A 75 -10.32 18.67 -24.92
CA ARG A 75 -9.52 19.66 -24.20
C ARG A 75 -10.27 20.21 -22.98
N ASP A 76 -11.55 20.51 -23.14
CA ASP A 76 -12.34 21.10 -22.07
C ASP A 76 -12.66 20.02 -21.01
N TYR A 77 -12.91 18.79 -21.45
CA TYR A 77 -13.06 17.65 -20.53
C TYR A 77 -11.79 17.43 -19.67
N LEU A 78 -10.59 17.51 -20.26
CA LEU A 78 -9.33 17.41 -19.52
C LEU A 78 -9.12 18.60 -18.55
N LYS A 79 -9.56 19.80 -18.92
CA LYS A 79 -9.54 20.98 -18.02
C LYS A 79 -10.48 20.79 -16.83
N ASP A 80 -11.67 20.23 -17.07
CA ASP A 80 -12.64 19.95 -16.00
C ASP A 80 -12.12 18.87 -15.04
N ILE A 81 -11.44 17.84 -15.55
CA ILE A 81 -10.73 16.86 -14.71
C ILE A 81 -9.67 17.52 -13.84
N ARG A 82 -8.86 18.41 -14.43
CA ARG A 82 -7.83 19.15 -13.69
C ARG A 82 -8.46 20.02 -12.61
N SER A 83 -9.56 20.70 -12.91
CA SER A 83 -10.27 21.56 -11.95
C SER A 83 -10.83 20.73 -10.79
N LEU A 84 -11.40 19.56 -11.08
CA LEU A 84 -11.87 18.62 -10.07
C LEU A 84 -10.72 18.13 -9.16
N TRP A 85 -9.55 17.88 -9.75
CA TRP A 85 -8.36 17.51 -9.00
C TRP A 85 -7.85 18.65 -8.11
N GLU A 86 -7.79 19.87 -8.62
CA GLU A 86 -7.34 21.07 -7.89
C GLU A 86 -8.26 21.33 -6.69
N GLU A 87 -9.58 21.36 -6.89
CA GLU A 87 -10.58 21.55 -5.84
C GLU A 87 -10.41 20.54 -4.70
N ARG A 88 -10.31 19.25 -5.03
CA ARG A 88 -10.10 18.20 -4.02
C ARG A 88 -8.75 18.28 -3.35
N THR A 89 -7.72 18.59 -4.11
CA THR A 89 -6.35 18.69 -3.59
C THR A 89 -6.24 19.81 -2.58
N ASP A 90 -6.79 20.98 -2.88
CA ASP A 90 -6.79 22.13 -1.99
C ASP A 90 -7.57 21.84 -0.72
N TYR A 91 -8.72 21.18 -0.85
CA TYR A 91 -9.51 20.75 0.29
C TYR A 91 -8.74 19.77 1.19
N ILE A 92 -8.21 18.68 0.63
CA ILE A 92 -7.47 17.67 1.41
C ILE A 92 -6.24 18.32 2.06
N SER A 93 -5.55 19.21 1.34
CA SER A 93 -4.41 19.95 1.90
C SER A 93 -4.82 20.84 3.09
N GLY A 94 -6.06 21.34 3.12
CA GLY A 94 -6.66 21.99 4.28
C GLY A 94 -6.77 21.08 5.50
N ILE A 95 -7.23 19.83 5.32
CA ILE A 95 -7.34 18.85 6.41
C ILE A 95 -5.95 18.46 6.93
N VAL A 96 -5.02 18.15 6.02
CA VAL A 96 -3.70 17.58 6.34
C VAL A 96 -2.82 18.55 7.11
N LYS A 97 -3.03 19.87 6.97
CA LYS A 97 -2.34 20.89 7.78
C LYS A 97 -2.52 20.69 9.29
N ASN A 98 -3.61 20.06 9.70
CA ASN A 98 -3.91 19.82 11.11
C ASN A 98 -3.35 18.47 11.61
N VAL A 99 -2.84 17.62 10.72
CA VAL A 99 -2.21 16.34 11.08
C VAL A 99 -0.81 16.64 11.62
N PRO A 100 -0.52 16.37 12.91
CA PRO A 100 0.75 16.79 13.53
C PRO A 100 1.98 16.16 12.87
N LYS A 101 1.85 14.91 12.41
CA LYS A 101 2.91 14.17 11.73
C LYS A 101 2.31 13.17 10.76
N PRO A 102 2.77 13.11 9.49
CA PRO A 102 2.26 12.13 8.52
C PRO A 102 2.39 10.70 9.04
N THR A 103 1.33 9.90 8.86
CA THR A 103 1.30 8.50 9.25
C THR A 103 1.35 7.60 8.01
N GLU A 104 2.23 6.61 8.04
CA GLU A 104 2.23 5.49 7.11
C GLU A 104 1.82 4.19 7.82
N VAL A 105 1.10 3.32 7.13
CA VAL A 105 0.70 2.00 7.62
C VAL A 105 1.30 0.93 6.72
N TRP A 106 2.19 0.12 7.27
CA TRP A 106 2.94 -0.89 6.53
C TRP A 106 2.53 -2.28 6.98
N PHE A 107 1.85 -3.01 6.10
CA PHE A 107 1.43 -4.37 6.35
C PHE A 107 2.56 -5.35 6.01
N ILE A 108 2.94 -6.17 7.00
CA ILE A 108 4.06 -7.09 6.92
C ILE A 108 3.56 -8.54 6.93
N PHE A 109 3.76 -9.23 5.81
CA PHE A 109 3.42 -10.66 5.67
C PHE A 109 4.68 -11.52 5.70
N SER A 110 4.67 -12.59 6.50
CA SER A 110 5.90 -13.37 6.76
C SER A 110 5.80 -14.86 6.46
N TYR A 111 4.67 -15.32 5.93
CA TYR A 111 4.48 -16.74 5.61
C TYR A 111 5.30 -17.19 4.40
N PRO A 112 5.53 -18.50 4.24
CA PRO A 112 6.28 -19.01 3.09
C PRO A 112 5.64 -18.59 1.77
N GLU A 113 6.42 -18.02 0.85
CA GLU A 113 5.97 -17.48 -0.45
C GLU A 113 5.14 -16.18 -0.37
N ALA A 114 5.14 -15.47 0.77
CA ALA A 114 4.46 -14.18 0.90
C ALA A 114 4.83 -13.18 -0.20
N GLU A 115 6.08 -13.20 -0.69
CA GLU A 115 6.54 -12.37 -1.81
C GLU A 115 5.63 -12.46 -3.05
N ASP A 116 5.21 -13.67 -3.46
CA ASP A 116 4.42 -13.86 -4.68
C ASP A 116 2.97 -13.35 -4.55
N ILE A 117 2.45 -13.25 -3.32
CA ILE A 117 1.09 -12.77 -3.07
C ILE A 117 1.13 -11.26 -2.82
N VAL A 118 2.07 -10.79 -1.99
CA VAL A 118 2.29 -9.36 -1.74
C VAL A 118 2.54 -8.61 -3.04
N ALA A 119 3.31 -9.17 -3.98
CA ALA A 119 3.57 -8.55 -5.28
C ALA A 119 2.32 -8.28 -6.12
N ARG A 120 1.18 -8.94 -5.81
CA ARG A 120 -0.12 -8.68 -6.48
C ARG A 120 -0.83 -7.44 -5.94
N PHE A 121 -0.52 -7.05 -4.70
CA PHE A 121 -1.18 -5.95 -4.00
C PHE A 121 -0.29 -4.73 -3.82
N ALA A 122 0.98 -4.80 -4.22
CA ALA A 122 1.96 -3.77 -3.96
C ALA A 122 2.75 -3.41 -5.22
N LYS A 123 2.98 -2.12 -5.44
CA LYS A 123 3.82 -1.61 -6.52
C LYS A 123 5.25 -2.14 -6.42
N GLN A 124 5.80 -2.54 -7.56
CA GLN A 124 7.17 -3.06 -7.71
C GLN A 124 8.00 -2.10 -8.55
N THR A 125 8.28 -0.91 -8.00
CA THR A 125 9.05 0.17 -8.65
C THR A 125 10.39 0.38 -7.94
N PRO A 126 11.39 -0.48 -8.19
CA PRO A 126 12.67 -0.45 -7.44
C PRO A 126 13.43 0.86 -7.61
N ASP A 127 13.22 1.57 -8.73
CA ASP A 127 13.86 2.85 -9.04
C ASP A 127 13.28 4.02 -8.23
N ILE A 128 12.09 3.87 -7.64
CA ILE A 128 11.41 4.89 -6.85
C ILE A 128 11.08 4.33 -5.46
N ILE A 129 12.05 4.40 -4.54
CA ILE A 129 11.96 3.84 -3.17
C ILE A 129 10.67 4.28 -2.45
N ASN A 130 10.28 5.54 -2.59
CA ASN A 130 9.09 6.07 -1.92
C ASN A 130 7.78 5.45 -2.47
N GLU A 131 7.79 4.91 -3.67
CA GLU A 131 6.64 4.24 -4.30
C GLU A 131 6.70 2.72 -4.21
N MET A 132 7.90 2.16 -4.05
CA MET A 132 8.09 0.74 -3.80
C MET A 132 7.21 0.29 -2.61
N TRP A 133 6.54 -0.85 -2.79
CA TRP A 133 5.59 -1.44 -1.85
C TRP A 133 4.29 -0.66 -1.60
N ASN A 134 4.06 0.49 -2.25
CA ASN A 134 2.77 1.18 -2.11
C ASN A 134 1.63 0.23 -2.52
N ALA A 135 0.58 0.20 -1.72
CA ALA A 135 -0.60 -0.60 -2.01
C ALA A 135 -1.22 -0.20 -3.36
N ASP A 136 -1.60 -1.20 -4.16
CA ASP A 136 -2.26 -0.99 -5.44
C ASP A 136 -3.78 -0.87 -5.24
N TYR A 137 -4.33 0.27 -5.67
CA TYR A 137 -5.75 0.57 -5.55
C TYR A 137 -6.62 -0.50 -6.24
N LYS A 138 -6.31 -0.86 -7.49
CA LYS A 138 -7.15 -1.78 -8.28
C LYS A 138 -7.16 -3.16 -7.65
N SER A 139 -5.99 -3.66 -7.24
CA SER A 139 -5.85 -4.95 -6.60
C SER A 139 -6.65 -5.05 -5.30
N LEU A 140 -6.68 -4.02 -4.46
CA LEU A 140 -7.50 -4.01 -3.25
C LEU A 140 -8.99 -3.80 -3.54
N PHE A 141 -9.32 -2.92 -4.49
CA PHE A 141 -10.70 -2.54 -4.82
C PHE A 141 -11.53 -3.72 -5.33
N VAL A 142 -10.93 -4.64 -6.09
CA VAL A 142 -11.58 -5.88 -6.56
C VAL A 142 -12.18 -6.67 -5.40
N TYR A 143 -11.53 -6.68 -4.22
CA TYR A 143 -12.00 -7.40 -3.04
C TYR A 143 -13.01 -6.62 -2.17
N ILE A 144 -13.41 -5.41 -2.59
CA ILE A 144 -14.52 -4.66 -1.98
C ILE A 144 -15.81 -4.92 -2.76
N SER A 145 -15.73 -4.97 -4.10
CA SER A 145 -16.86 -5.09 -5.02
C SER A 145 -17.72 -6.35 -4.85
N ASP A 146 -17.21 -7.40 -4.23
CA ASP A 146 -17.93 -8.67 -4.05
C ASP A 146 -18.41 -8.93 -2.62
N ASN A 147 -18.13 -8.02 -1.67
CA ASN A 147 -18.45 -8.20 -0.25
C ASN A 147 -19.35 -7.07 0.28
N ASN A 148 -20.60 -7.40 0.63
CA ASN A 148 -21.62 -6.42 1.07
C ASN A 148 -21.22 -5.61 2.32
N GLN A 149 -20.52 -6.21 3.29
CA GLN A 149 -20.07 -5.48 4.47
C GLN A 149 -18.97 -4.48 4.10
N ARG A 150 -18.02 -4.88 3.24
CA ARG A 150 -16.94 -3.98 2.81
C ARG A 150 -17.44 -2.84 1.93
N LYS A 151 -18.48 -3.03 1.13
CA LYS A 151 -19.12 -1.95 0.35
C LYS A 151 -19.71 -0.83 1.21
N ALA A 152 -20.07 -1.14 2.46
CA ALA A 152 -20.57 -0.16 3.41
C ALA A 152 -19.41 0.69 3.96
N ASP A 153 -18.30 0.06 4.32
CA ASP A 153 -17.12 0.73 4.88
C ASP A 153 -16.22 1.41 3.82
N TRP A 154 -16.21 0.92 2.57
CA TRP A 154 -15.25 1.35 1.55
C TRP A 154 -15.93 1.84 0.27
N LYS A 155 -15.79 3.14 0.04
CA LYS A 155 -16.07 3.79 -1.25
C LYS A 155 -14.77 4.03 -2.03
N PRO A 156 -14.84 4.20 -3.36
CA PRO A 156 -13.67 4.47 -4.20
C PRO A 156 -12.81 5.62 -3.65
N GLN A 157 -13.43 6.76 -3.33
CA GLN A 157 -12.77 7.97 -2.83
C GLN A 157 -12.09 7.74 -1.48
N ARG A 158 -12.79 7.09 -0.54
CA ARG A 158 -12.22 6.73 0.76
C ARG A 158 -11.00 5.83 0.64
N LEU A 159 -11.03 4.85 -0.28
CA LEU A 159 -9.88 4.01 -0.55
C LEU A 159 -8.74 4.81 -1.17
N THR A 160 -9.00 5.71 -2.12
CA THR A 160 -7.94 6.57 -2.68
C THR A 160 -7.29 7.45 -1.61
N LEU A 161 -8.05 7.95 -0.63
CA LEU A 161 -7.50 8.71 0.50
C LEU A 161 -6.59 7.83 1.36
N ALA A 162 -7.05 6.63 1.72
CA ALA A 162 -6.32 5.69 2.58
C ALA A 162 -5.02 5.15 1.96
N LEU A 163 -4.91 5.15 0.63
CA LEU A 163 -3.72 4.68 -0.09
C LEU A 163 -2.82 5.82 -0.58
N SER A 164 -3.30 7.07 -0.55
CA SER A 164 -2.56 8.22 -1.04
C SER A 164 -1.81 8.96 0.07
N ARG A 165 -0.58 9.37 -0.23
CA ARG A 165 0.30 10.13 0.68
C ARG A 165 -0.28 11.40 1.29
N ARG A 166 -1.47 11.82 0.85
CA ARG A 166 -2.15 12.99 1.38
C ARG A 166 -2.71 12.71 2.78
N MET A 167 -3.40 11.58 2.99
CA MET A 167 -3.99 11.25 4.30
C MET A 167 -3.23 10.11 4.98
N LEU A 168 -3.01 9.00 4.28
CA LEU A 168 -2.26 7.84 4.76
C LEU A 168 -1.41 7.28 3.62
N THR A 169 -0.16 6.95 3.92
CA THR A 169 0.62 6.12 2.99
C THR A 169 0.50 4.67 3.40
N THR A 170 -0.10 3.85 2.55
CA THR A 170 -0.19 2.41 2.79
C THR A 170 0.87 1.66 1.99
N LYS A 171 1.68 0.85 2.68
CA LYS A 171 2.59 -0.12 2.05
C LYS A 171 2.20 -1.55 2.41
N ILE A 172 2.34 -2.46 1.47
CA ILE A 172 2.15 -3.89 1.66
C ILE A 172 3.45 -4.55 1.25
N MET A 173 4.14 -5.18 2.20
CA MET A 173 5.43 -5.81 1.96
C MET A 173 5.53 -7.16 2.66
N TYR A 174 6.63 -7.86 2.40
CA TYR A 174 6.92 -9.14 3.05
C TYR A 174 8.20 -9.08 3.87
N LEU A 175 8.22 -9.84 4.95
CA LEU A 175 9.44 -10.17 5.68
C LEU A 175 9.74 -11.66 5.42
N PRO A 176 10.90 -12.02 4.85
CA PRO A 176 11.24 -13.42 4.62
C PRO A 176 11.04 -14.28 5.88
N THR A 177 10.41 -15.44 5.74
CA THR A 177 10.02 -16.30 6.89
C THR A 177 11.21 -16.65 7.78
N ASN A 178 12.37 -16.91 7.19
CA ASN A 178 13.61 -17.17 7.92
C ASN A 178 14.13 -15.94 8.68
N ALA A 179 13.93 -14.73 8.15
CA ALA A 179 14.29 -13.50 8.83
C ALA A 179 13.38 -13.30 10.06
N LEU A 180 12.06 -13.47 9.91
CA LEU A 180 11.12 -13.40 11.01
C LEU A 180 11.46 -14.40 12.11
N VAL A 181 11.61 -15.69 11.75
CA VAL A 181 11.92 -16.76 12.70
C VAL A 181 13.26 -16.51 13.39
N SER A 182 14.28 -16.03 12.67
CA SER A 182 15.57 -15.69 13.27
C SER A 182 15.49 -14.51 14.24
N CYS A 183 14.69 -13.48 13.94
CA CYS A 183 14.46 -12.37 14.88
C CYS A 183 13.77 -12.87 16.14
N ILE A 184 12.68 -13.64 16.00
CA ILE A 184 11.95 -14.20 17.14
C ILE A 184 12.86 -15.08 17.99
N ALA A 185 13.62 -16.00 17.38
CA ALA A 185 14.49 -16.92 18.10
C ALA A 185 15.66 -16.23 18.81
N ALA A 186 16.32 -15.28 18.15
CA ALA A 186 17.49 -14.59 18.71
C ALA A 186 17.14 -13.64 19.87
N TYR A 187 15.91 -13.12 19.90
CA TYR A 187 15.44 -12.16 20.91
C TYR A 187 14.37 -12.74 21.84
N ALA A 188 14.11 -14.06 21.79
CA ALA A 188 13.05 -14.70 22.56
C ALA A 188 13.15 -14.44 24.08
N LYS A 189 14.36 -14.49 24.62
CA LYS A 189 14.63 -14.23 26.04
C LYS A 189 14.31 -12.77 26.41
N ASP A 190 14.78 -11.82 25.61
CA ASP A 190 14.64 -10.39 25.87
C ASP A 190 13.19 -9.91 25.67
N ALA A 191 12.45 -10.60 24.80
CA ALA A 191 11.03 -10.38 24.56
C ALA A 191 10.12 -11.17 25.54
N GLU A 192 10.70 -11.92 26.47
CA GLU A 192 9.97 -12.72 27.48
C GLU A 192 8.98 -13.72 26.85
N ILE A 193 9.36 -14.29 25.70
CA ILE A 193 8.59 -15.35 25.04
C ILE A 193 8.69 -16.61 25.91
N PRO A 194 7.58 -17.22 26.34
CA PRO A 194 7.56 -18.35 27.27
C PRO A 194 7.89 -19.68 26.57
N ILE A 195 8.97 -19.70 25.79
CA ILE A 195 9.47 -20.88 25.07
C ILE A 195 10.94 -21.06 25.47
N PRO A 196 11.28 -22.13 26.20
CA PRO A 196 12.68 -22.46 26.50
C PRO A 196 13.50 -22.63 25.23
N LYS A 197 14.81 -22.36 25.31
CA LYS A 197 15.70 -22.48 24.14
C LYS A 197 15.72 -23.92 23.61
N GLU A 198 15.62 -24.89 24.49
CA GLU A 198 15.56 -26.33 24.18
C GLU A 198 14.34 -26.64 23.31
N ASP A 199 13.21 -26.00 23.59
CA ASP A 199 11.97 -26.16 22.83
C ASP A 199 12.05 -25.52 21.45
N LEU A 200 12.72 -24.36 21.34
CA LEU A 200 12.98 -23.74 20.04
C LEU A 200 13.78 -24.67 19.12
N LEU A 201 14.78 -25.37 19.68
CA LEU A 201 15.68 -26.26 18.93
C LEU A 201 15.11 -27.66 18.71
N ASN A 202 14.10 -28.06 19.48
CA ASN A 202 13.51 -29.39 19.41
C ASN A 202 12.81 -29.60 18.06
N ARG A 203 13.16 -30.70 17.38
CA ARG A 203 12.68 -31.06 16.04
C ARG A 203 11.16 -31.28 15.97
N ASP A 204 10.56 -31.77 17.05
CA ASP A 204 9.14 -32.07 17.15
C ASP A 204 8.31 -30.86 17.66
N LYS A 205 8.98 -29.74 17.99
CA LYS A 205 8.36 -28.49 18.43
C LYS A 205 8.51 -27.39 17.38
N TYR A 206 9.50 -26.52 17.49
CA TYR A 206 9.71 -25.40 16.55
C TYR A 206 10.76 -25.72 15.48
N ASN A 207 11.67 -26.68 15.73
CA ASN A 207 12.69 -27.11 14.78
C ASN A 207 13.56 -25.94 14.24
N ILE A 208 13.91 -24.98 15.10
CA ILE A 208 14.71 -23.81 14.74
C ILE A 208 16.19 -24.20 14.69
N LEU A 209 16.89 -23.72 13.66
CA LEU A 209 18.33 -23.94 13.52
C LEU A 209 19.12 -23.12 14.55
N GLN A 210 20.11 -23.73 15.21
CA GLN A 210 20.91 -23.09 16.27
C GLN A 210 21.46 -21.71 15.89
N HIS A 211 21.91 -21.54 14.64
CA HIS A 211 22.50 -20.28 14.19
C HIS A 211 21.48 -19.14 14.05
N TRP A 212 20.18 -19.43 14.00
CA TRP A 212 19.10 -18.43 14.00
C TRP A 212 18.83 -17.85 15.39
N CYS A 213 19.26 -18.53 16.46
CA CYS A 213 19.19 -18.03 17.82
C CYS A 213 20.30 -17.02 18.16
N ILE A 214 21.17 -16.67 17.20
CA ILE A 214 22.30 -15.76 17.38
C ILE A 214 21.93 -14.36 16.86
N LYS A 215 21.98 -13.34 17.73
CA LYS A 215 21.61 -11.96 17.39
C LYS A 215 22.36 -11.38 16.20
N SER A 216 23.67 -11.63 16.08
CA SER A 216 24.47 -11.15 14.94
C SER A 216 24.00 -11.71 13.60
N ASN A 217 23.56 -12.98 13.57
CA ASN A 217 22.99 -13.59 12.38
C ASN A 217 21.59 -13.07 12.07
N ALA A 218 20.76 -12.84 13.10
CA ALA A 218 19.46 -12.20 12.94
C ALA A 218 19.60 -10.80 12.33
N LYS A 219 20.51 -9.97 12.85
CA LYS A 219 20.85 -8.64 12.31
C LYS A 219 21.28 -8.71 10.84
N LYS A 220 22.25 -9.57 10.54
CA LYS A 220 22.73 -9.75 9.17
C LYS A 220 21.60 -10.16 8.23
N THR A 221 20.73 -11.07 8.67
CA THR A 221 19.59 -11.52 7.86
C THR A 221 18.59 -10.39 7.66
N LEU A 222 18.20 -9.70 8.74
CA LEU A 222 17.25 -8.58 8.73
C LEU A 222 17.72 -7.43 7.83
N SER A 223 19.02 -7.08 7.85
CA SER A 223 19.62 -6.02 7.05
C SER A 223 19.51 -6.21 5.52
N THR A 224 19.14 -7.42 5.07
CA THR A 224 18.98 -7.74 3.66
C THR A 224 17.52 -7.81 3.20
N THR A 225 16.58 -7.53 4.11
CA THR A 225 15.14 -7.68 3.88
C THR A 225 14.50 -6.42 3.29
N PRO A 226 13.36 -6.53 2.59
CA PRO A 226 12.62 -5.37 2.08
C PRO A 226 12.26 -4.37 3.19
N LEU A 227 11.86 -4.84 4.37
CA LEU A 227 11.51 -3.99 5.51
C LEU A 227 12.69 -3.09 5.93
N TYR A 228 13.87 -3.69 6.14
CA TYR A 228 15.06 -2.92 6.51
C TYR A 228 15.47 -1.93 5.43
N LEU A 229 15.50 -2.37 4.16
CA LEU A 229 15.91 -1.52 3.04
C LEU A 229 14.94 -0.34 2.86
N GLN A 230 13.64 -0.58 3.03
CA GLN A 230 12.62 0.47 2.96
C GLN A 230 12.76 1.48 4.11
N LEU A 231 12.99 1.01 5.35
CA LEU A 231 13.24 1.89 6.51
C LEU A 231 14.53 2.69 6.36
N SER A 232 15.56 2.10 5.75
CA SER A 232 16.86 2.74 5.52
C SER A 232 16.87 3.69 4.31
N GLY A 233 15.79 3.75 3.53
CA GLY A 233 15.76 4.53 2.29
C GLY A 233 16.73 4.02 1.22
N VAL A 234 17.08 2.72 1.24
CA VAL A 234 17.99 2.09 0.28
C VAL A 234 17.19 1.38 -0.81
N SER A 235 17.56 1.61 -2.08
CA SER A 235 16.93 0.95 -3.22
C SER A 235 17.08 -0.57 -3.15
N ILE A 236 16.00 -1.29 -3.39
CA ILE A 236 16.02 -2.74 -3.48
C ILE A 236 16.52 -3.12 -4.87
N THR A 237 17.57 -3.94 -4.94
CA THR A 237 17.91 -4.61 -6.21
C THR A 237 16.81 -5.61 -6.53
N GLY A 238 15.98 -5.27 -7.52
CA GLY A 238 14.88 -6.11 -7.99
C GLY A 238 15.38 -7.48 -8.46
N GLY A 239 14.59 -8.52 -8.20
CA GLY A 239 14.87 -9.89 -8.66
C GLY A 239 14.50 -10.94 -7.62
N LYS A 240 13.76 -11.96 -8.07
CA LYS A 240 13.39 -13.12 -7.24
C LYS A 240 14.65 -13.82 -6.74
N ARG A 241 14.91 -13.75 -5.42
CA ARG A 241 15.98 -14.52 -4.76
C ARG A 241 15.54 -15.97 -4.55
N LYS A 242 15.17 -16.67 -5.62
CA LYS A 242 14.58 -18.02 -5.60
C LYS A 242 15.59 -19.12 -6.00
N SER A 243 16.84 -19.04 -5.55
CA SER A 243 17.79 -20.13 -5.82
C SER A 243 18.74 -20.40 -4.67
N GLY A 244 19.11 -21.68 -4.54
CA GLY A 244 20.13 -22.15 -3.62
C GLY A 244 19.80 -21.95 -2.14
N ARG A 245 20.64 -21.16 -1.45
CA ARG A 245 20.60 -21.03 0.02
C ARG A 245 19.36 -20.32 0.55
N VAL A 246 18.79 -19.39 -0.23
CA VAL A 246 17.60 -18.61 0.20
C VAL A 246 16.36 -19.49 0.25
N GLU A 247 16.11 -20.28 -0.80
CA GLU A 247 14.97 -21.20 -0.85
C GLU A 247 15.04 -22.25 0.27
N LYS A 248 16.23 -22.81 0.51
CA LYS A 248 16.44 -23.75 1.62
C LYS A 248 16.19 -23.08 2.98
N GLY A 249 16.63 -21.83 3.15
CA GLY A 249 16.38 -21.05 4.35
C GLY A 249 14.89 -20.84 4.62
N LEU A 250 14.12 -20.46 3.59
CA LEU A 250 12.67 -20.30 3.68
C LEU A 250 11.97 -21.62 4.05
N LYS A 251 12.30 -22.73 3.37
CA LYS A 251 11.73 -24.06 3.65
C LYS A 251 12.04 -24.54 5.07
N ASN A 252 13.26 -24.31 5.55
CA ASN A 252 13.66 -24.68 6.91
C ASN A 252 12.93 -23.86 7.98
N ALA A 253 12.48 -22.65 7.65
CA ALA A 253 11.76 -21.77 8.58
C ALA A 253 10.26 -22.07 8.65
N THR A 254 9.70 -22.77 7.66
CA THR A 254 8.28 -23.09 7.59
C THR A 254 7.74 -23.78 8.86
N PRO A 255 8.35 -24.86 9.37
CA PRO A 255 7.81 -25.54 10.57
C PRO A 255 7.77 -24.63 11.80
N ALA A 256 8.82 -23.83 11.99
CA ALA A 256 8.89 -22.86 13.08
C ALA A 256 7.80 -21.80 12.96
N PHE A 257 7.61 -21.24 11.76
CA PHE A 257 6.58 -20.24 11.50
C PHE A 257 5.17 -20.81 11.69
N GLU A 258 4.91 -22.02 11.18
CA GLU A 258 3.61 -22.69 11.35
C GLU A 258 3.30 -22.91 12.84
N LYS A 259 4.31 -23.28 13.63
CA LYS A 259 4.15 -23.45 15.07
C LYS A 259 3.88 -22.11 15.79
N ILE A 260 4.60 -21.05 15.43
CA ILE A 260 4.36 -19.68 15.93
C ILE A 260 2.93 -19.24 15.60
N ASN A 261 2.50 -19.38 14.33
CA ASN A 261 1.15 -19.05 13.89
C ASN A 261 0.10 -19.85 14.67
N LYS A 262 0.34 -21.14 14.91
CA LYS A 262 -0.54 -21.99 15.70
C LYS A 262 -0.64 -21.51 17.15
N ASP A 263 0.48 -21.19 17.79
CA ASP A 263 0.46 -20.72 19.19
C ASP A 263 -0.25 -19.36 19.35
N ILE A 264 -0.17 -18.49 18.34
CA ILE A 264 -0.95 -17.24 18.28
C ILE A 264 -2.43 -17.55 18.09
N SER A 265 -2.78 -18.41 17.12
CA SER A 265 -4.16 -18.75 16.79
C SER A 265 -4.88 -19.47 17.94
N ASP A 266 -4.18 -20.36 18.63
CA ASP A 266 -4.65 -21.10 19.81
C ASP A 266 -4.61 -20.22 21.09
N LYS A 267 -4.19 -18.95 20.98
CA LYS A 267 -4.03 -17.99 22.09
C LYS A 267 -3.11 -18.48 23.22
N LYS A 268 -2.20 -19.41 22.91
CA LYS A 268 -1.20 -19.92 23.86
C LYS A 268 -0.15 -18.86 24.17
N ILE A 269 0.25 -18.09 23.16
CA ILE A 269 1.20 -16.99 23.28
C ILE A 269 0.63 -15.82 22.46
N SER A 270 0.55 -14.64 23.06
CA SER A 270 0.14 -13.44 22.32
C SER A 270 1.18 -13.06 21.26
N ASP A 271 0.68 -12.69 20.08
CA ASP A 271 1.40 -12.01 19.01
C ASP A 271 2.30 -10.86 19.49
N GLN A 272 1.84 -10.09 20.49
CA GLN A 272 2.58 -8.98 21.10
C GLN A 272 4.00 -9.37 21.55
N LYS A 273 4.20 -10.59 22.07
CA LYS A 273 5.54 -11.04 22.48
C LYS A 273 6.45 -11.31 21.28
N PHE A 274 5.89 -11.81 20.19
CA PHE A 274 6.61 -12.00 18.93
C PHE A 274 6.91 -10.64 18.26
N ASN A 275 5.97 -9.70 18.28
CA ASN A 275 6.16 -8.32 17.83
C ASN A 275 7.29 -7.62 18.60
N LYS A 276 7.32 -7.77 19.95
CA LYS A 276 8.40 -7.26 20.81
C LYS A 276 9.76 -7.83 20.39
N ALA A 277 9.87 -9.12 20.08
CA ALA A 277 11.13 -9.72 19.62
C ALA A 277 11.60 -9.13 18.28
N VAL A 278 10.68 -8.90 17.33
CA VAL A 278 11.00 -8.26 16.05
C VAL A 278 11.40 -6.79 16.26
N CYS A 279 10.73 -6.08 17.15
CA CYS A 279 11.07 -4.70 17.51
C CYS A 279 12.49 -4.59 18.10
N LEU A 280 12.86 -5.46 19.03
CA LEU A 280 14.21 -5.52 19.59
C LEU A 280 15.27 -5.81 18.51
N ALA A 281 14.94 -6.67 17.54
CA ALA A 281 15.83 -6.94 16.41
C ALA A 281 16.01 -5.71 15.49
N LEU A 282 14.94 -4.95 15.26
CA LEU A 282 14.98 -3.69 14.51
C LEU A 282 15.81 -2.64 15.26
N GLN A 283 15.60 -2.47 16.57
CA GLN A 283 16.40 -1.57 17.39
C GLN A 283 17.90 -1.91 17.31
N ASP A 284 18.27 -3.19 17.44
CA ASP A 284 19.69 -3.58 17.42
C ASP A 284 20.32 -3.46 16.02
N VAL A 285 19.57 -3.66 14.93
CA VAL A 285 20.12 -3.51 13.57
C VAL A 285 20.27 -2.04 13.16
N PHE A 286 19.42 -1.15 13.67
CA PHE A 286 19.53 0.30 13.46
C PHE A 286 20.36 1.03 14.54
N ASN A 287 20.85 0.30 15.54
CA ASN A 287 21.72 0.84 16.57
C ASN A 287 23.02 1.35 15.94
N ASN A 288 23.31 2.65 16.10
CA ASN A 288 24.41 3.38 15.44
C ASN A 288 24.27 3.54 13.92
N SER A 289 23.07 3.38 13.36
CA SER A 289 22.83 3.80 11.97
C SER A 289 22.75 5.33 11.89
N GLU A 290 23.06 5.90 10.72
CA GLU A 290 22.85 7.33 10.45
C GLU A 290 21.35 7.69 10.43
N HIS A 291 20.47 6.69 10.42
CA HIS A 291 19.03 6.86 10.44
C HIS A 291 18.56 7.04 11.88
N ASN A 292 18.07 8.25 12.20
CA ASN A 292 17.43 8.54 13.48
C ASN A 292 16.03 7.92 13.52
N LEU A 293 15.95 6.63 13.84
CA LEU A 293 14.72 5.85 13.92
C LEU A 293 14.53 5.34 15.36
N ASP A 294 13.41 5.71 15.98
CA ASP A 294 12.97 5.12 17.25
C ASP A 294 11.92 4.04 17.00
N PHE A 295 12.08 2.89 17.65
CA PHE A 295 11.19 1.74 17.46
C PHE A 295 10.54 1.37 18.78
N VAL A 296 9.22 1.23 18.79
CA VAL A 296 8.49 0.85 19.98
C VAL A 296 7.39 -0.14 19.68
N ALA A 297 7.41 -1.28 20.36
CA ALA A 297 6.37 -2.30 20.23
C ALA A 297 5.15 -1.99 21.11
N GLU A 298 3.95 -2.27 20.60
CA GLU A 298 2.69 -2.34 21.36
C GLU A 298 2.31 -1.06 22.12
N LYS A 299 2.80 0.11 21.68
CA LYS A 299 2.42 1.41 22.26
C LYS A 299 1.33 2.10 21.42
N PRO A 300 0.40 2.83 22.07
CA PRO A 300 -0.56 3.65 21.36
C PRO A 300 0.12 4.66 20.42
N HIS A 301 -0.49 4.91 19.27
CA HIS A 301 -0.06 5.95 18.35
C HIS A 301 -0.29 7.34 19.00
N PRO A 302 0.68 8.28 18.93
CA PRO A 302 0.62 9.55 19.68
C PRO A 302 -0.53 10.46 19.25
N HIS A 303 -1.01 10.34 18.01
CA HIS A 303 -2.08 11.17 17.44
C HIS A 303 -3.35 10.39 17.10
N LEU A 304 -3.31 9.05 17.20
CA LEU A 304 -4.40 8.14 16.87
C LEU A 304 -4.59 7.24 18.10
N THR A 305 -5.18 7.79 19.15
CA THR A 305 -5.22 7.22 20.50
C THR A 305 -5.84 5.81 20.61
N ASN A 306 -6.68 5.40 19.65
CA ASN A 306 -7.32 4.09 19.62
C ASN A 306 -6.55 3.10 18.75
N ILE A 307 -5.52 3.57 18.04
CA ILE A 307 -4.61 2.76 17.26
C ILE A 307 -3.41 2.38 18.13
N ARG A 308 -3.12 1.08 18.15
CA ARG A 308 -1.89 0.50 18.67
C ARG A 308 -1.29 -0.36 17.56
N PRO A 309 -0.26 0.13 16.84
CA PRO A 309 0.45 -0.71 15.89
C PRO A 309 1.24 -1.77 16.62
N ASP A 310 1.56 -2.87 15.92
CA ASP A 310 2.43 -3.92 16.45
C ASP A 310 3.82 -3.34 16.76
N ILE A 311 4.33 -2.51 15.85
CA ILE A 311 5.54 -1.70 16.05
C ILE A 311 5.33 -0.31 15.48
N LEU A 312 5.51 0.72 16.31
CA LEU A 312 5.58 2.10 15.88
C LEU A 312 7.04 2.46 15.60
N VAL A 313 7.31 3.05 14.44
CA VAL A 313 8.60 3.65 14.11
C VAL A 313 8.45 5.16 14.01
N ASP A 314 9.15 5.89 14.86
CA ASP A 314 9.25 7.34 14.77
C ASP A 314 10.49 7.72 13.95
N THR A 315 10.26 8.43 12.86
CA THR A 315 11.32 8.97 11.99
C THR A 315 11.29 10.49 12.11
N ASN A 316 12.30 11.22 11.63
CA ASN A 316 12.25 12.69 11.69
C ASN A 316 10.99 13.29 11.02
N ASP A 317 10.55 12.72 9.89
CA ASP A 317 9.52 13.33 9.05
C ASP A 317 8.12 12.73 9.20
N LYS A 318 8.02 11.49 9.70
CA LYS A 318 6.78 10.71 9.70
C LYS A 318 6.75 9.61 10.76
N LEU A 319 5.55 9.11 11.05
CA LEU A 319 5.31 7.92 11.87
C LEU A 319 5.00 6.74 10.96
N VAL A 320 5.66 5.59 11.19
CA VAL A 320 5.39 4.36 10.45
C VAL A 320 4.82 3.32 11.39
N CYS A 321 3.59 2.92 11.14
CA CYS A 321 2.90 1.84 11.84
C CYS A 321 3.14 0.52 11.11
N LEU A 322 3.95 -0.36 11.69
CA LEU A 322 4.13 -1.72 11.18
C LEU A 322 3.02 -2.63 11.73
N GLU A 323 2.33 -3.33 10.84
CA GLU A 323 1.21 -4.24 11.14
C GLU A 323 1.56 -5.65 10.62
N PHE A 324 1.94 -6.54 11.52
CA PHE A 324 2.33 -7.92 11.24
C PHE A 324 1.12 -8.83 11.14
N CYS A 325 1.03 -9.56 10.03
CA CYS A 325 0.03 -10.59 9.83
C CYS A 325 0.68 -11.98 9.93
N TYR A 326 0.51 -12.61 11.10
CA TYR A 326 0.86 -14.02 11.30
C TYR A 326 -0.28 -14.89 10.78
N THR A 327 -0.25 -15.24 9.49
CA THR A 327 -1.22 -16.16 8.87
C THR A 327 -0.50 -17.21 8.04
N ASN A 328 -0.94 -18.47 8.08
CA ASN A 328 -0.53 -19.49 7.11
C ASN A 328 -1.42 -19.50 5.85
N ASN A 329 -2.48 -18.70 5.84
CA ASN A 329 -3.44 -18.68 4.75
C ASN A 329 -2.95 -17.83 3.58
N LYS A 330 -2.60 -18.51 2.49
CA LYS A 330 -2.06 -17.93 1.27
C LYS A 330 -3.14 -17.42 0.30
N THR A 331 -4.41 -17.41 0.68
CA THR A 331 -5.48 -16.92 -0.21
C THR A 331 -5.41 -15.39 -0.32
N PRO A 332 -5.28 -14.82 -1.53
CA PRO A 332 -5.18 -13.37 -1.73
C PRO A 332 -6.33 -12.57 -1.07
N GLY A 333 -7.55 -13.11 -1.09
CA GLY A 333 -8.71 -12.46 -0.47
C GLY A 333 -8.60 -12.29 1.05
N ASN A 334 -7.86 -13.15 1.75
CA ASN A 334 -7.63 -13.06 3.19
C ASN A 334 -6.58 -12.00 3.53
N MET A 335 -5.56 -11.83 2.67
CA MET A 335 -4.64 -10.70 2.77
C MET A 335 -5.39 -9.38 2.59
N ALA A 336 -6.20 -9.28 1.54
CA ALA A 336 -7.01 -8.10 1.28
C ALA A 336 -7.99 -7.82 2.43
N ASP A 337 -8.60 -8.86 3.03
CA ASP A 337 -9.45 -8.72 4.22
C ASP A 337 -8.71 -8.09 5.39
N TYR A 338 -7.55 -8.65 5.74
CA TYR A 338 -6.75 -8.18 6.85
C TYR A 338 -6.36 -6.71 6.67
N VAL A 339 -5.85 -6.37 5.49
CA VAL A 339 -5.43 -5.01 5.11
C VAL A 339 -6.61 -4.03 5.21
N LEU A 340 -7.73 -4.32 4.52
CA LEU A 340 -8.90 -3.44 4.49
C LEU A 340 -9.56 -3.28 5.86
N ARG A 341 -9.59 -4.35 6.67
CA ARG A 341 -10.15 -4.29 8.03
C ARG A 341 -9.32 -3.40 8.94
N LYS A 342 -7.99 -3.56 8.94
CA LYS A 342 -7.08 -2.72 9.74
C LYS A 342 -7.08 -1.28 9.24
N LEU A 343 -6.97 -1.05 7.93
CA LEU A 343 -7.07 0.30 7.35
C LEU A 343 -8.37 1.01 7.71
N ASN A 344 -9.48 0.28 7.82
CA ASN A 344 -10.76 0.87 8.20
C ASN A 344 -10.69 1.45 9.63
N GLN A 345 -9.95 0.80 10.54
CA GLN A 345 -9.75 1.30 11.91
C GLN A 345 -8.95 2.60 11.91
N TYR A 346 -7.85 2.65 11.13
CA TYR A 346 -7.05 3.86 10.98
C TYR A 346 -7.85 5.01 10.37
N MET A 347 -8.57 4.73 9.27
CA MET A 347 -9.38 5.74 8.59
C MET A 347 -10.52 6.26 9.46
N LYS A 348 -11.22 5.40 10.21
CA LYS A 348 -12.27 5.85 11.15
C LYS A 348 -11.71 6.83 12.18
N GLN A 349 -10.54 6.53 12.76
CA GLN A 349 -9.94 7.45 13.72
C GLN A 349 -9.47 8.76 13.08
N LEU A 350 -8.97 8.74 11.84
CA LEU A 350 -8.63 9.96 11.10
C LEU A 350 -9.88 10.79 10.79
N GLU A 351 -10.97 10.14 10.38
CA GLU A 351 -12.26 10.76 10.10
C GLU A 351 -12.82 11.44 11.36
N ASP A 352 -12.77 10.74 12.50
CA ASP A 352 -13.23 11.25 13.79
C ASP A 352 -12.36 12.41 14.30
N ASN A 353 -11.03 12.32 14.15
CA ASN A 353 -10.11 13.33 14.67
C ASN A 353 -10.04 14.61 13.81
N PHE A 354 -10.33 14.51 12.51
CA PHE A 354 -10.12 15.59 11.55
C PHE A 354 -11.39 16.01 10.78
N GLU A 355 -12.57 15.54 11.22
CA GLU A 355 -13.89 15.90 10.68
C GLU A 355 -13.98 15.83 9.15
N ILE A 356 -13.46 14.73 8.56
CA ILE A 356 -13.48 14.56 7.10
C ILE A 356 -14.94 14.44 6.63
N PRO A 357 -15.45 15.37 5.80
CA PRO A 357 -16.87 15.32 5.45
C PRO A 357 -17.20 14.14 4.54
N LYS A 358 -18.46 13.71 4.66
CA LYS A 358 -18.94 12.44 4.06
C LYS A 358 -18.94 12.45 2.53
N ASP A 359 -19.01 13.63 1.92
CA ASP A 359 -18.95 13.83 0.46
C ASP A 359 -17.58 13.47 -0.13
N LEU A 360 -16.49 13.71 0.59
CA LEU A 360 -15.14 13.28 0.19
C LEU A 360 -14.88 11.80 0.41
N LEU A 361 -15.71 11.16 1.22
CA LEU A 361 -15.67 9.73 1.46
C LEU A 361 -16.64 8.97 0.56
N SER A 362 -17.46 9.66 -0.25
CA SER A 362 -18.57 9.07 -1.03
C SER A 362 -18.24 8.71 -2.47
#